data_AF-A0A7J8LBY9-F1
#
_entry.id   AF-A0A7J8LBY9-F1
#
_cell.length_a   1.000
_cell.length_b   1.000
_cell.length_c   1.000
_cell.angle_alpha   90.00
_cell.angle_beta   90.00
_cell.angle_gamma   90.00
#
_symmetry.space_group_name_H-M   'P 1'
#
loop_
_entity.id
_entity.type
_entity.pdbx_description
1 polymer ?
#
loop_
_entity_poly.entity_id
_entity_poly.type
_entity_poly.pdbx_seq_one_letter_code
_entity_poly.pdbx_strand_id
1 'polypeptide(L)'
;MQSTYALYLHSSFLLDTLLVKAARGEPVSRPPAWMMRQAGRYMSVYRKLAEKHPSFRERSETTDLIVEISLQPWEAFRPDGVIIFSDILTPLPAFGVLFDIEEARGPVIQSPICSEDCLKALHPIDLEKLHFVGESLKILRQEVGDHAAVLGFVGAPWTIATYIVEGGTTRTYTTVKSMCHTAPNLLRALLSHLTKAISEYIIYQV
;
A
#
# COMPACT_ATOMS: atom_id res chain seq x y z
N MET A 1 -16.69 -9.52 54.74
CA MET A 1 -16.39 -10.67 53.87
C MET A 1 -16.72 -10.25 52.43
N GLN A 2 -15.67 -9.86 51.68
CA GLN A 2 -15.52 -9.70 50.21
C GLN A 2 -16.75 -9.18 49.42
N SER A 3 -16.84 -7.90 49.01
CA SER A 3 -16.09 -7.24 47.92
C SER A 3 -15.87 -8.14 46.70
N THR A 4 -16.73 -8.01 45.70
CA THR A 4 -16.55 -8.63 44.38
C THR A 4 -16.31 -7.51 43.37
N TYR A 5 -15.03 -7.27 43.15
CA TYR A 5 -14.50 -6.50 42.04
C TYR A 5 -15.03 -7.08 40.73
N ALA A 6 -15.86 -6.33 40.02
CA ALA A 6 -16.12 -6.58 38.61
C ALA A 6 -14.78 -6.38 37.88
N LEU A 7 -14.16 -7.50 37.54
CA LEU A 7 -13.00 -7.55 36.68
C LEU A 7 -13.37 -6.89 35.35
N TYR A 8 -12.95 -5.63 35.18
CA TYR A 8 -12.72 -5.05 33.86
C TYR A 8 -11.62 -5.89 33.22
N LEU A 9 -12.04 -6.98 32.58
CA LEU A 9 -11.25 -7.62 31.54
C LEU A 9 -10.90 -6.51 30.55
N HIS A 10 -9.64 -6.10 30.57
CA HIS A 10 -8.99 -5.38 29.49
C HIS A 10 -8.96 -6.30 28.27
N SER A 11 -10.13 -6.56 27.70
CA SER A 11 -10.19 -6.86 26.29
C SER A 11 -10.01 -5.52 25.60
N SER A 12 -8.83 -5.27 25.05
CA SER A 12 -8.66 -4.29 23.99
C SER A 12 -9.44 -4.79 22.77
N PHE A 13 -10.77 -4.84 22.87
CA PHE A 13 -11.62 -4.76 21.71
C PHE A 13 -11.44 -3.33 21.23
N LEU A 14 -10.51 -3.12 20.30
CA LEU A 14 -10.50 -1.93 19.44
C LEU A 14 -11.97 -1.70 19.06
N LEU A 15 -12.55 -0.59 19.50
CA LEU A 15 -13.92 -0.26 19.14
C LEU A 15 -13.95 -0.20 17.62
N ASP A 16 -14.75 -1.08 17.00
CA ASP A 16 -14.84 -1.10 15.54
C ASP A 16 -15.21 0.30 15.04
N THR A 17 -14.28 0.91 14.30
CA THR A 17 -14.37 2.27 13.79
C THR A 17 -15.57 2.40 12.84
N LEU A 18 -16.06 3.64 12.64
CA LEU A 18 -17.22 3.89 11.79
C LEU A 18 -17.05 3.30 10.38
N LEU A 19 -15.85 3.42 9.81
CA LEU A 19 -15.53 2.92 8.48
C LEU A 19 -15.55 1.38 8.42
N VAL A 20 -15.02 0.70 9.44
CA VAL A 20 -15.03 -0.78 9.51
C VAL A 20 -16.46 -1.31 9.66
N LYS A 21 -17.27 -0.71 10.53
CA LYS A 21 -18.69 -1.08 10.70
C LYS A 21 -19.47 -0.95 9.40
N ALA A 22 -19.35 0.20 8.74
CA ALA A 22 -20.00 0.43 7.46
C ALA A 22 -19.56 -0.58 6.39
N ALA A 23 -18.26 -0.90 6.33
CA ALA A 23 -17.73 -1.88 5.37
C ALA A 23 -18.25 -3.31 5.62
N ARG A 24 -18.57 -3.66 6.87
CA ARG A 24 -19.21 -4.94 7.24
C ARG A 24 -20.74 -4.95 7.04
N GLY A 25 -21.33 -3.83 6.62
CA GLY A 25 -22.78 -3.68 6.47
C GLY A 25 -23.54 -3.50 7.78
N GLU A 26 -22.84 -3.13 8.86
CA GLU A 26 -23.46 -2.86 10.16
C GLU A 26 -24.15 -1.48 10.18
N PRO A 27 -25.20 -1.28 11.02
CA PRO A 27 -25.81 0.02 11.19
C PRO A 27 -24.82 1.07 11.70
N VAL A 28 -24.81 2.24 11.07
CA VAL A 28 -23.94 3.37 11.42
C VAL A 28 -24.73 4.66 11.56
N SER A 29 -24.25 5.57 12.41
CA SER A 29 -24.93 6.86 12.69
C SER A 29 -24.88 7.85 11.52
N ARG A 30 -23.86 7.71 10.66
CA ARG A 30 -23.68 8.47 9.42
C ARG A 30 -22.80 7.67 8.45
N PRO A 31 -22.80 7.99 7.14
CA PRO A 31 -21.79 7.47 6.22
C PRO A 31 -20.37 7.90 6.64
N PRO A 32 -19.39 6.98 6.68
CA PRO A 32 -18.00 7.35 6.88
C PRO A 32 -17.42 8.00 5.62
N ALA A 33 -16.47 8.92 5.78
CA ALA A 33 -15.84 9.67 4.71
C ALA A 33 -14.32 9.73 4.84
N TRP A 34 -13.65 9.46 3.73
CA TRP A 34 -12.21 9.65 3.50
C TRP A 34 -11.98 9.88 2.00
N MET A 35 -10.77 10.28 1.59
CA MET A 35 -10.50 10.57 0.18
C MET A 35 -9.28 9.81 -0.35
N MET A 36 -9.40 9.24 -1.54
CA MET A 36 -8.23 8.76 -2.28
C MET A 36 -7.27 9.94 -2.54
N ARG A 37 -5.97 9.69 -2.38
CA ARG A 37 -4.91 10.73 -2.45
C ARG A 37 -5.10 11.85 -1.41
N GLN A 38 -5.66 11.53 -0.24
CA GLN A 38 -5.84 12.48 0.87
C GLN A 38 -4.53 13.11 1.33
N ALA A 39 -3.42 12.38 1.31
CA ALA A 39 -2.08 12.95 1.53
C ALA A 39 -1.44 13.24 0.17
N GLY A 40 -1.22 14.51 -0.15
CA GLY A 40 -0.67 14.85 -1.45
C GLY A 40 -0.55 16.34 -1.76
N ARG A 41 -0.17 16.61 -3.01
CA ARG A 41 0.26 17.93 -3.52
C ARG A 41 -0.74 19.07 -3.36
N TYR A 42 -2.01 18.82 -3.03
CA TYR A 42 -2.95 19.89 -2.73
C TYR A 42 -2.66 20.55 -1.36
N MET A 43 -2.06 19.82 -0.43
CA MET A 43 -1.69 20.32 0.90
C MET A 43 -0.36 21.06 0.86
N SER A 44 -0.30 22.25 1.47
CA SER A 44 0.94 23.03 1.57
C SER A 44 1.99 22.33 2.43
N VAL A 45 1.59 21.64 3.50
CA VAL A 45 2.46 20.86 4.37
C VAL A 45 3.15 19.72 3.63
N TYR A 46 2.41 18.99 2.79
CA TYR A 46 2.97 17.96 1.92
C TYR A 46 4.01 18.51 0.95
N ARG A 47 3.71 19.65 0.29
CA ARG A 47 4.63 20.27 -0.68
C ARG A 47 5.94 20.68 -0.02
N LYS A 48 5.89 21.32 1.15
CA LYS A 48 7.09 21.71 1.92
C LYS A 48 7.93 20.52 2.36
N LEU A 49 7.29 19.39 2.72
CA LEU A 49 7.99 18.15 3.05
C LEU A 49 8.64 17.56 1.80
N ALA A 50 7.93 17.52 0.69
CA ALA A 50 8.45 17.03 -0.60
C ALA A 50 9.62 17.87 -1.14
N GLU A 51 9.67 19.17 -0.84
CA GLU A 51 10.83 20.03 -1.17
C GLU A 51 12.09 19.62 -0.38
N LYS A 52 11.93 19.15 0.86
CA LYS A 52 13.03 18.66 1.70
C LYS A 52 13.45 17.23 1.36
N HIS A 53 12.48 16.40 0.97
CA HIS A 53 12.66 14.99 0.61
C HIS A 53 12.17 14.78 -0.83
N PRO A 54 12.97 15.20 -1.84
CA PRO A 54 12.52 15.22 -3.24
C PRO A 54 12.22 13.82 -3.78
N SER A 55 12.94 12.80 -3.30
CA SER A 55 12.70 11.41 -3.70
C SER A 55 11.33 10.95 -3.22
N PHE A 56 10.50 10.48 -4.15
CA PHE A 56 9.24 9.84 -3.77
C PHE A 56 9.51 8.55 -2.98
N ARG A 57 10.47 7.74 -3.44
CA ARG A 57 10.84 6.48 -2.78
C ARG A 57 11.29 6.70 -1.36
N GLU A 58 12.12 7.71 -1.10
CA GLU A 58 12.52 8.09 0.27
C GLU A 58 11.29 8.34 1.14
N ARG A 59 10.33 9.12 0.66
CA ARG A 59 9.10 9.45 1.40
C ARG A 59 8.16 8.26 1.60
N SER A 60 8.15 7.29 0.68
CA SER A 60 7.29 6.10 0.75
C SER A 60 7.97 4.87 1.36
N GLU A 61 9.26 4.95 1.67
CA GLU A 61 10.08 3.83 2.19
C GLU A 61 10.81 4.20 3.50
N THR A 62 10.57 5.39 4.06
CA THR A 62 11.09 5.83 5.37
C THR A 62 9.97 5.93 6.38
N THR A 63 10.00 5.13 7.45
CA THR A 63 8.93 5.00 8.43
C THR A 63 8.40 6.35 8.95
N ASP A 64 9.30 7.26 9.38
CA ASP A 64 8.92 8.56 9.93
C ASP A 64 8.20 9.45 8.90
N LEU A 65 8.70 9.47 7.64
CA LEU A 65 8.10 10.25 6.56
C LEU A 65 6.74 9.68 6.15
N ILE A 66 6.61 8.34 6.10
CA ILE A 66 5.34 7.68 5.81
C ILE A 66 4.30 8.07 6.87
N VAL A 67 4.65 7.99 8.15
CA VAL A 67 3.74 8.32 9.26
C VAL A 67 3.36 9.80 9.20
N GLU A 68 4.35 10.70 9.10
CA GLU A 68 4.10 12.16 9.04
C GLU A 68 3.16 12.49 7.88
N ILE A 69 3.45 12.02 6.67
CA ILE A 69 2.63 12.29 5.49
C ILE A 69 1.22 11.72 5.63
N SER A 70 1.09 10.50 6.15
CA SER A 70 -0.21 9.83 6.30
C SER A 70 -1.11 10.55 7.31
N LEU A 71 -0.54 11.19 8.34
CA LEU A 71 -1.27 11.91 9.37
C LEU A 71 -1.63 13.36 9.01
N GLN A 72 -1.01 13.96 7.99
CA GLN A 72 -1.35 15.35 7.57
C GLN A 72 -2.87 15.56 7.34
N PRO A 73 -3.59 14.69 6.59
CA PRO A 73 -5.03 14.85 6.38
C PRO A 73 -5.84 14.49 7.63
N TRP A 74 -5.30 13.59 8.46
CA TRP A 74 -5.88 13.23 9.75
C TRP A 74 -5.95 14.44 10.68
N GLU A 75 -4.85 15.17 10.82
CA GLU A 75 -4.76 16.37 11.63
C GLU A 75 -5.67 17.50 11.11
N ALA A 76 -5.73 17.67 9.80
CA ALA A 76 -6.48 18.76 9.17
C ALA A 76 -8.00 18.55 9.15
N PHE A 77 -8.46 17.31 8.92
CA PHE A 77 -9.86 17.05 8.57
C PHE A 77 -10.53 15.94 9.38
N ARG A 78 -9.77 15.14 10.15
CA ARG A 78 -10.28 14.00 10.94
C ARG A 78 -11.21 13.07 10.12
N PRO A 79 -10.79 12.56 8.94
CA PRO A 79 -11.55 11.59 8.16
C PRO A 79 -11.75 10.28 8.94
N ASP A 80 -12.76 9.50 8.56
CA ASP A 80 -13.05 8.20 9.17
C ASP A 80 -12.07 7.08 8.73
N GLY A 81 -11.19 7.39 7.78
CA GLY A 81 -10.16 6.51 7.26
C GLY A 81 -8.84 7.23 7.02
N VAL A 82 -7.73 6.61 7.44
CA VAL A 82 -6.37 7.08 7.23
C VAL A 82 -5.62 6.02 6.43
N ILE A 83 -5.37 6.30 5.15
CA ILE A 83 -4.60 5.41 4.28
C ILE A 83 -3.10 5.68 4.44
N ILE A 84 -2.31 4.61 4.55
CA ILE A 84 -0.85 4.69 4.57
C ILE A 84 -0.33 5.36 3.28
N PHE A 85 0.66 6.23 3.42
CA PHE A 85 1.40 6.78 2.30
C PHE A 85 2.43 5.77 1.80
N SER A 86 2.17 5.15 0.64
CA SER A 86 3.06 4.20 -0.02
C SER A 86 2.84 4.26 -1.54
N ASP A 87 3.46 3.36 -2.30
CA ASP A 87 3.19 3.11 -3.72
C ASP A 87 2.78 1.65 -3.96
N ILE A 88 2.02 1.39 -5.02
CA ILE A 88 1.64 0.01 -5.38
C ILE A 88 2.86 -0.82 -5.83
N LEU A 89 3.94 -0.18 -6.28
CA LEU A 89 5.17 -0.82 -6.75
C LEU A 89 6.19 -1.04 -5.62
N THR A 90 5.97 -0.51 -4.42
CA THR A 90 6.84 -0.72 -3.24
C THR A 90 7.27 -2.18 -3.03
N PRO A 91 6.41 -3.22 -3.17
CA PRO A 91 6.85 -4.61 -2.94
C PRO A 91 7.71 -5.20 -4.05
N LEU A 92 7.85 -4.57 -5.23
CA LEU A 92 8.58 -5.15 -6.37
C LEU A 92 10.00 -5.63 -6.04
N PRO A 93 10.86 -4.85 -5.34
CA PRO A 93 12.23 -5.28 -5.02
C PRO A 93 12.27 -6.43 -4.02
N ALA A 94 11.19 -6.63 -3.25
CA ALA A 94 11.07 -7.71 -2.28
C ALA A 94 10.86 -9.08 -2.95
N PHE A 95 10.54 -9.14 -4.24
CA PHE A 95 10.42 -10.37 -5.01
C PHE A 95 11.21 -10.36 -6.33
N GLY A 96 12.21 -9.48 -6.45
CA GLY A 96 13.22 -9.54 -7.51
C GLY A 96 13.02 -8.60 -8.69
N VAL A 97 12.08 -7.64 -8.61
CA VAL A 97 11.89 -6.62 -9.66
C VAL A 97 12.35 -5.25 -9.15
N LEU A 98 13.44 -4.74 -9.73
CA LEU A 98 13.96 -3.42 -9.40
C LEU A 98 13.23 -2.33 -10.19
N PHE A 99 12.87 -1.26 -9.50
CA PHE A 99 12.28 -0.06 -10.10
C PHE A 99 12.83 1.21 -9.48
N ASP A 100 12.70 2.30 -10.21
CA ASP A 100 12.93 3.65 -9.69
C ASP A 100 11.78 4.58 -10.13
N ILE A 101 11.72 5.78 -9.57
CA ILE A 101 10.75 6.81 -9.94
C ILE A 101 11.50 8.02 -10.49
N GLU A 102 11.43 8.21 -11.80
CA GLU A 102 11.96 9.40 -12.46
C GLU A 102 10.94 10.54 -12.46
N GLU A 103 11.36 11.77 -12.15
CA GLU A 103 10.46 12.92 -11.95
C GLU A 103 9.53 13.20 -13.14
N ALA A 104 10.04 13.06 -14.38
CA ALA A 104 9.28 13.33 -15.60
C ALA A 104 8.54 12.10 -16.16
N ARG A 105 9.05 10.87 -15.92
CA ARG A 105 8.53 9.64 -16.55
C ARG A 105 7.68 8.79 -15.60
N GLY A 106 7.79 9.03 -14.29
CA GLY A 106 7.20 8.21 -13.26
C GLY A 106 8.00 6.92 -13.06
N PRO A 107 7.34 5.80 -12.71
CA PRO A 107 8.03 4.55 -12.41
C PRO A 107 8.71 3.97 -13.65
N VAL A 108 9.94 3.49 -13.47
CA VAL A 108 10.77 2.84 -14.48
C VAL A 108 11.23 1.49 -13.95
N ILE A 109 10.86 0.41 -14.63
CA ILE A 109 11.31 -0.95 -14.33
C ILE A 109 12.60 -1.20 -15.08
N GLN A 110 13.67 -1.57 -14.37
CA GLN A 110 15.00 -1.72 -14.96
C GLN A 110 15.06 -2.90 -15.94
N SER A 111 14.40 -4.02 -15.61
CA SER A 111 14.41 -5.26 -16.37
C SER A 111 12.97 -5.76 -16.57
N PRO A 112 12.27 -5.30 -17.63
CA PRO A 112 10.91 -5.77 -17.91
C PRO A 112 10.84 -7.27 -18.15
N ILE A 113 9.78 -7.92 -17.69
CA ILE A 113 9.59 -9.39 -17.86
C ILE A 113 8.84 -9.66 -19.17
N CYS A 114 9.58 -10.03 -20.21
CA CYS A 114 9.05 -10.32 -21.55
C CYS A 114 9.41 -11.71 -22.10
N SER A 115 10.13 -12.54 -21.32
CA SER A 115 10.48 -13.92 -21.69
C SER A 115 10.44 -14.87 -20.49
N GLU A 116 10.44 -16.18 -20.75
CA GLU A 116 10.49 -17.19 -19.68
C GLU A 116 11.77 -17.10 -18.85
N ASP A 117 12.91 -16.73 -19.46
CA ASP A 117 14.17 -16.56 -18.73
C ASP A 117 14.09 -15.39 -17.73
N CYS A 118 13.37 -14.32 -18.07
CA CYS A 118 13.16 -13.19 -17.16
C CYS A 118 12.42 -13.61 -15.87
N LEU A 119 11.59 -14.66 -15.89
CA LEU A 119 10.90 -15.16 -14.70
C LEU A 119 11.86 -15.70 -13.64
N LYS A 120 13.08 -16.11 -14.02
CA LYS A 120 14.09 -16.64 -13.09
C LYS A 120 14.59 -15.59 -12.08
N ALA A 121 14.37 -14.31 -12.36
CA ALA A 121 14.68 -13.23 -11.41
C ALA A 121 13.67 -13.17 -10.26
N LEU A 122 12.47 -13.72 -10.43
CA LEU A 122 11.43 -13.70 -9.42
C LEU A 122 11.70 -14.73 -8.32
N HIS A 123 11.49 -14.31 -7.08
CA HIS A 123 11.64 -15.17 -5.90
C HIS A 123 10.48 -14.91 -4.91
N PRO A 124 10.21 -15.81 -3.94
CA PRO A 124 9.23 -15.54 -2.90
C PRO A 124 9.45 -14.18 -2.25
N ILE A 125 8.36 -13.50 -1.88
CA ILE A 125 8.44 -12.16 -1.31
C ILE A 125 9.17 -12.18 0.03
N ASP A 126 10.18 -11.32 0.17
CA ASP A 126 10.94 -11.12 1.39
C ASP A 126 10.33 -9.95 2.18
N LEU A 127 9.44 -10.27 3.13
CA LEU A 127 8.69 -9.28 3.91
C LEU A 127 9.59 -8.46 4.85
N GLU A 128 10.79 -8.93 5.20
CA GLU A 128 11.74 -8.17 6.01
C GLU A 128 12.21 -6.90 5.29
N LYS A 129 12.27 -6.94 3.95
CA LYS A 129 12.54 -5.74 3.12
C LYS A 129 11.41 -4.72 3.15
N LEU A 130 10.26 -5.05 3.74
CA LEU A 130 9.06 -4.22 3.81
C LEU A 130 8.72 -3.84 5.26
N HIS A 131 9.66 -4.00 6.20
CA HIS A 131 9.48 -3.68 7.63
C HIS A 131 8.93 -2.27 7.87
N PHE A 132 9.40 -1.27 7.11
CA PHE A 132 8.94 0.11 7.21
C PHE A 132 7.42 0.25 7.00
N VAL A 133 6.80 -0.58 6.16
CA VAL A 133 5.34 -0.58 5.96
C VAL A 133 4.63 -1.11 7.20
N GLY A 134 5.09 -2.23 7.75
CA GLY A 134 4.50 -2.84 8.94
C GLY A 134 4.65 -1.95 10.17
N GLU A 135 5.81 -1.31 10.34
CA GLU A 135 6.06 -0.36 11.42
C GLU A 135 5.17 0.89 11.28
N SER A 136 5.10 1.49 10.09
CA SER A 136 4.23 2.65 9.87
C SER A 136 2.76 2.33 10.15
N LEU A 137 2.24 1.18 9.72
CA LEU A 137 0.85 0.79 10.01
C LEU A 137 0.58 0.64 11.51
N LYS A 138 1.54 0.11 12.28
CA LYS A 138 1.43 0.01 13.75
C LYS A 138 1.39 1.39 14.40
N ILE A 139 2.29 2.30 14.00
CA ILE A 139 2.34 3.66 14.52
C ILE A 139 1.04 4.40 14.17
N LEU A 140 0.61 4.35 12.91
CA LEU A 140 -0.63 4.98 12.47
C LEU A 140 -1.84 4.49 13.27
N ARG A 141 -1.91 3.18 13.58
CA ARG A 141 -3.00 2.61 14.39
C ARG A 141 -3.00 3.17 15.82
N GLN A 142 -1.82 3.43 16.40
CA GLN A 142 -1.71 4.06 17.71
C GLN A 142 -2.13 5.54 17.67
N GLU A 143 -1.70 6.28 16.64
CA GLU A 143 -1.95 7.72 16.48
C GLU A 143 -3.41 8.07 16.21
N VAL A 144 -4.13 7.24 15.43
CA VAL A 144 -5.55 7.49 15.13
C VAL A 144 -6.49 6.90 16.18
N GLY A 145 -6.04 5.89 16.93
CA GLY A 145 -6.84 5.17 17.92
C GLY A 145 -8.15 4.64 17.34
N ASP A 146 -9.22 4.72 18.12
CA ASP A 146 -10.56 4.26 17.71
C ASP A 146 -11.34 5.30 16.87
N HIS A 147 -10.70 6.41 16.49
CA HIS A 147 -11.38 7.51 15.79
C HIS A 147 -11.44 7.35 14.27
N ALA A 148 -10.52 6.58 13.67
CA ALA A 148 -10.48 6.33 12.23
C ALA A 148 -9.90 4.95 11.94
N ALA A 149 -10.33 4.31 10.84
CA ALA A 149 -9.69 3.08 10.39
C ALA A 149 -8.35 3.39 9.72
N VAL A 150 -7.31 2.60 10.02
CA VAL A 150 -6.07 2.61 9.22
C VAL A 150 -6.26 1.71 8.01
N LEU A 151 -5.98 2.25 6.83
CA LEU A 151 -6.15 1.55 5.55
C LEU A 151 -4.77 1.21 4.98
N GLY A 152 -4.47 -0.09 4.93
CA GLY A 152 -3.44 -0.64 4.06
C GLY A 152 -3.93 -0.69 2.61
N PHE A 153 -3.03 -0.88 1.66
CA PHE A 153 -3.39 -1.11 0.26
C PHE A 153 -2.30 -1.86 -0.50
N VAL A 154 -2.68 -2.43 -1.64
CA VAL A 154 -1.77 -3.09 -2.58
C VAL A 154 -2.23 -2.86 -4.01
N GLY A 155 -1.34 -3.04 -4.98
CA GLY A 155 -1.72 -3.12 -6.39
C GLY A 155 -2.30 -4.49 -6.75
N ALA A 156 -3.34 -4.50 -7.59
CA ALA A 156 -3.87 -5.74 -8.13
C ALA A 156 -2.81 -6.45 -9.03
N PRO A 157 -2.74 -7.80 -9.05
CA PRO A 157 -1.74 -8.53 -9.82
C PRO A 157 -1.68 -8.14 -11.30
N TRP A 158 -2.83 -7.91 -11.95
CA TRP A 158 -2.88 -7.43 -13.33
C TRP A 158 -2.22 -6.07 -13.49
N THR A 159 -2.57 -5.10 -12.64
CA THR A 159 -2.01 -3.74 -12.68
C THR A 159 -0.50 -3.77 -12.49
N ILE A 160 -0.01 -4.53 -11.51
CA ILE A 160 1.43 -4.69 -11.26
C ILE A 160 2.13 -5.33 -12.48
N ALA A 161 1.53 -6.38 -13.06
CA ALA A 161 2.05 -7.00 -14.27
C ALA A 161 2.18 -6.00 -15.42
N THR A 162 1.24 -5.06 -15.58
CA THR A 162 1.35 -4.04 -16.63
C THR A 162 2.59 -3.16 -16.46
N TYR A 163 2.95 -2.74 -15.24
CA TYR A 163 4.19 -1.98 -15.03
C TYR A 163 5.42 -2.83 -15.32
N ILE A 164 5.45 -4.06 -14.82
CA ILE A 164 6.58 -4.99 -14.99
C ILE A 164 6.83 -5.28 -16.48
N VAL A 165 5.77 -5.53 -17.26
CA VAL A 165 5.89 -5.90 -18.67
C VAL A 165 6.18 -4.68 -19.56
N GLU A 166 5.53 -3.55 -19.30
CA GLU A 166 5.67 -2.35 -20.13
C GLU A 166 6.91 -1.52 -19.78
N GLY A 167 7.55 -1.82 -18.64
CA GLY A 167 8.73 -1.10 -18.19
C GLY A 167 8.45 0.22 -17.48
N GLY A 168 7.18 0.60 -17.32
CA GLY A 168 6.77 1.86 -16.72
C GLY A 168 5.34 2.26 -17.10
N THR A 169 5.08 3.57 -17.03
CA THR A 169 3.75 4.11 -17.39
C THR A 169 3.53 4.09 -18.89
N THR A 170 2.39 3.56 -19.33
CA THR A 170 1.97 3.60 -20.73
C THR A 170 0.47 3.84 -20.86
N ARG A 171 0.02 4.32 -22.03
CA ARG A 171 -1.40 4.53 -22.35
C ARG A 171 -1.97 3.42 -23.23
N THR A 172 -1.11 2.69 -23.95
CA THR A 172 -1.56 1.71 -24.95
C THR A 172 -1.60 0.30 -24.38
N TYR A 173 -0.66 -0.02 -23.48
CA TYR A 173 -0.47 -1.36 -22.91
C TYR A 173 -0.26 -2.42 -24.02
N THR A 174 0.45 -2.05 -25.08
CA THR A 174 0.58 -2.86 -26.29
C THR A 174 1.30 -4.18 -25.99
N THR A 175 2.35 -4.14 -25.16
CA THR A 175 3.20 -5.30 -24.89
C THR A 175 2.45 -6.35 -24.08
N VAL A 176 1.84 -5.94 -22.96
CA VAL A 176 1.11 -6.87 -22.08
C VAL A 176 -0.15 -7.41 -22.75
N LYS A 177 -0.86 -6.59 -23.55
CA LYS A 177 -2.01 -7.06 -24.33
C LYS A 177 -1.60 -8.03 -25.44
N SER A 178 -0.47 -7.79 -26.12
CA SER A 178 0.06 -8.73 -27.09
C SER A 178 0.41 -10.07 -26.42
N MET A 179 1.04 -10.04 -25.24
CA MET A 179 1.39 -11.24 -24.48
C MET A 179 0.17 -12.12 -24.14
N CYS A 180 -1.02 -11.56 -23.98
CA CYS A 180 -2.25 -12.34 -23.80
C CYS A 180 -2.50 -13.32 -24.97
N HIS A 181 -2.04 -12.98 -26.17
CA HIS A 181 -2.20 -13.80 -27.37
C HIS A 181 -0.93 -14.54 -27.75
N THR A 182 0.23 -13.90 -27.65
CA THR A 182 1.50 -14.44 -28.14
C THR A 182 2.24 -15.28 -27.10
N ALA A 183 2.03 -15.02 -25.80
CA ALA A 183 2.73 -15.71 -24.71
C ALA A 183 1.83 -15.88 -23.46
N PRO A 184 0.64 -16.49 -23.58
CA PRO A 184 -0.32 -16.59 -22.48
C PRO A 184 0.19 -17.38 -21.27
N ASN A 185 1.08 -18.36 -21.49
CA ASN A 185 1.66 -19.15 -20.40
C ASN A 185 2.66 -18.33 -19.56
N LEU A 186 3.50 -17.52 -20.22
CA LEU A 186 4.41 -16.58 -19.55
C LEU A 186 3.62 -15.57 -18.70
N LEU A 187 2.60 -14.95 -19.29
CA LEU A 187 1.75 -14.00 -18.57
C LEU A 187 1.02 -14.65 -17.38
N ARG A 188 0.52 -15.87 -17.56
CA ARG A 188 -0.10 -16.64 -16.46
C ARG A 188 0.90 -16.91 -15.33
N ALA A 189 2.12 -17.33 -15.66
CA ALA A 189 3.16 -17.58 -14.66
C ALA A 189 3.50 -16.31 -13.86
N LEU A 190 3.64 -15.17 -14.53
CA LEU A 190 3.83 -13.88 -13.88
C LEU A 190 2.66 -13.53 -12.96
N LEU A 191 1.43 -13.61 -13.45
CA LEU A 191 0.23 -13.30 -12.65
C LEU A 191 0.06 -14.23 -11.46
N SER A 192 0.37 -15.52 -11.61
CA SER A 192 0.35 -16.49 -10.51
C SER A 192 1.38 -16.13 -9.42
N HIS A 193 2.59 -15.75 -9.82
CA HIS A 193 3.62 -15.30 -8.89
C HIS A 193 3.18 -14.03 -8.15
N LEU A 194 2.73 -13.01 -8.88
CA LEU A 194 2.25 -11.74 -8.31
C LEU A 194 1.07 -11.94 -7.38
N THR A 195 0.12 -12.81 -7.73
CA THR A 195 -1.01 -13.13 -6.86
C THR A 195 -0.53 -13.67 -5.52
N LYS A 196 0.40 -14.64 -5.52
CA LYS A 196 0.97 -15.19 -4.29
C LYS A 196 1.68 -14.12 -3.45
N ALA A 197 2.61 -13.38 -4.07
CA ALA A 197 3.38 -12.35 -3.37
C ALA A 197 2.50 -11.25 -2.78
N ILE A 198 1.52 -10.75 -3.56
CA ILE A 198 0.61 -9.70 -3.11
C ILE A 198 -0.37 -10.23 -2.04
N SER A 199 -0.82 -11.49 -2.12
CA SER A 199 -1.63 -12.08 -1.04
C SER A 199 -0.86 -12.14 0.28
N GLU A 200 0.39 -12.59 0.28
CA GLU A 200 1.26 -12.58 1.46
C GLU A 200 1.45 -11.15 1.99
N TYR A 201 1.63 -10.18 1.10
CA TYR A 201 1.80 -8.78 1.48
C TYR A 201 0.53 -8.12 2.04
N ILE A 202 -0.66 -8.44 1.52
CA ILE A 202 -1.92 -7.96 2.11
C ILE A 202 -2.04 -8.47 3.55
N ILE A 203 -1.76 -9.76 3.78
CA ILE A 203 -1.86 -10.36 5.12
C ILE A 203 -0.85 -9.70 6.07
N TYR A 204 0.35 -9.41 5.59
CA TYR A 204 1.38 -8.71 6.36
C TYR A 204 0.94 -7.33 6.87
N GLN A 205 0.03 -6.64 6.18
CA GLN A 205 -0.46 -5.32 6.56
C GLN A 205 -1.56 -5.32 7.65
N VAL A 206 -2.07 -6.48 8.05
CA VAL A 206 -3.20 -6.61 9.01
C VAL A 206 -2.70 -6.82 10.44
#